data_AF-A0A7C4TKA9-F1
#
_entry.id   AF-A0A7C4TKA9-F1
#
_cell.length_a   1.000
_cell.length_b   1.000
_cell.length_c   1.000
_cell.angle_alpha   90.00
_cell.angle_beta   90.00
_cell.angle_gamma   90.00
#
_symmetry.space_group_name_H-M   'P 1'
#
loop_
_entity.id
_entity.type
_entity.pdbx_description
1 polymer ?
#
loop_
_entity_poly.entity_id
_entity_poly.type
_entity_poly.pdbx_seq_one_letter_code
_entity_poly.pdbx_strand_id
1 'polypeptide(L)'
;MALNYLSFNAVSVPGFLDSALIGILLPLGSLLGDTLKSFFKRQFDIPPGRFWVPFDQIDWLLGGIACTYPLIKLDMMFIVGVVTTGCFLHVIVKKIGFMLHLQEEKI
;
A
#
# COMPACT_ATOMS: atom_id res chain seq x y z
N MET A 1 32.56 -23.80 -6.51
CA MET A 1 31.90 -22.66 -7.17
C MET A 1 30.49 -23.10 -7.56
N ALA A 2 29.56 -23.09 -6.60
CA ALA A 2 28.14 -23.32 -6.86
C ALA A 2 27.43 -21.98 -6.65
N LEU A 3 26.66 -21.57 -7.66
CA LEU A 3 25.98 -20.28 -7.76
C LEU A 3 24.93 -20.13 -6.63
N ASN A 4 25.25 -19.30 -5.62
CA ASN A 4 24.29 -18.77 -4.64
C ASN A 4 23.71 -17.45 -5.16
N TYR A 5 22.79 -17.53 -6.11
CA TYR A 5 21.99 -16.37 -6.52
C TYR A 5 20.52 -16.77 -6.43
N LEU A 6 19.72 -15.98 -5.71
CA LEU A 6 18.27 -16.13 -5.46
C LEU A 6 17.86 -16.93 -4.21
N SER A 7 18.51 -16.70 -3.08
CA SER A 7 17.78 -16.85 -1.80
C SER A 7 16.86 -15.63 -1.65
N PHE A 8 15.55 -15.81 -1.90
CA PHE A 8 14.49 -14.84 -1.64
C PHE A 8 14.32 -14.67 -0.12
N ASN A 9 15.35 -14.15 0.57
CA ASN A 9 15.35 -13.84 2.00
C ASN A 9 14.75 -12.45 2.29
N ALA A 10 13.89 -11.94 1.41
CA ALA A 10 13.30 -10.61 1.55
C ALA A 10 12.22 -10.55 2.65
N VAL A 11 11.66 -11.71 3.01
CA VAL A 11 10.60 -11.84 4.00
C VAL A 11 10.91 -13.04 4.88
N SER A 12 11.08 -12.82 6.18
CA SER A 12 11.10 -13.91 7.16
C SER A 12 9.71 -14.53 7.23
N VAL A 13 9.58 -15.83 6.96
CA VAL A 13 8.30 -16.55 7.09
C VAL A 13 7.90 -16.56 8.56
N PRO A 14 6.80 -15.89 8.95
CA PRO A 14 6.37 -15.82 10.34
C PRO A 14 5.82 -17.18 10.81
N GLY A 15 5.78 -17.41 12.13
CA GLY A 15 5.03 -18.54 12.67
C GLY A 15 3.54 -18.46 12.32
N PHE A 16 2.77 -19.53 12.54
CA PHE A 16 1.33 -19.54 12.24
C PHE A 16 0.56 -18.40 12.95
N LEU A 17 0.86 -18.17 14.24
CA LEU A 17 0.26 -17.09 15.03
C LEU A 17 0.64 -15.71 14.51
N ASP A 18 1.90 -15.51 14.15
CA ASP A 18 2.37 -14.25 13.56
C ASP A 18 1.69 -14.01 12.21
N SER A 19 1.53 -15.05 11.40
CA SER A 19 0.84 -14.98 10.10
C SER A 19 -0.64 -14.59 10.26
N ALA A 20 -1.32 -15.12 11.28
CA ALA A 20 -2.70 -14.73 11.59
C ALA A 20 -2.79 -13.27 12.06
N LEU A 21 -1.86 -12.83 12.91
CA LEU A 21 -1.79 -11.43 13.36
C LEU A 21 -1.50 -10.47 12.21
N ILE A 22 -0.57 -10.82 11.32
CA ILE A 22 -0.29 -10.05 10.10
C ILE A 22 -1.54 -9.96 9.22
N GLY A 23 -2.27 -11.06 9.04
CA GLY A 23 -3.52 -11.09 8.28
C GLY A 23 -4.60 -10.16 8.83
N ILE A 24 -4.56 -9.84 10.12
CA ILE A 24 -5.47 -8.89 10.77
C ILE A 24 -4.89 -7.46 10.71
N LEU A 25 -3.62 -7.28 11.08
CA LEU A 25 -3.00 -5.96 11.21
C LEU A 25 -2.75 -5.29 9.87
N LEU A 26 -2.46 -6.04 8.82
CA LEU A 26 -2.22 -5.49 7.49
C LEU A 26 -3.47 -4.74 6.95
N PRO A 27 -4.66 -5.37 6.82
CA PRO A 27 -5.84 -4.67 6.35
C PRO A 27 -6.31 -3.58 7.32
N LEU A 28 -6.21 -3.80 8.64
CA LEU A 28 -6.53 -2.76 9.62
C LEU A 28 -5.64 -1.53 9.46
N GLY A 29 -4.33 -1.72 9.32
CA GLY A 29 -3.38 -0.65 9.08
C GLY A 29 -3.67 0.08 7.78
N SER A 30 -3.99 -0.64 6.71
CA SER A 30 -4.36 -0.03 5.43
C SER A 30 -5.61 0.85 5.52
N LEU A 31 -6.65 0.39 6.22
CA LEU A 31 -7.86 1.18 6.46
C LEU A 31 -7.60 2.42 7.33
N LEU A 32 -6.76 2.29 8.35
CA LEU A 32 -6.33 3.41 9.18
C LEU A 32 -5.56 4.45 8.36
N GLY A 33 -4.67 4.01 7.47
CA GLY A 33 -3.94 4.89 6.55
C GLY A 33 -4.85 5.74 5.67
N ASP A 34 -5.81 5.11 4.98
CA ASP A 34 -6.78 5.82 4.14
C ASP A 34 -7.70 6.74 4.96
N THR A 35 -8.07 6.32 6.17
CA THR A 35 -8.88 7.16 7.09
C THR A 35 -8.11 8.39 7.54
N LEU A 36 -6.83 8.24 7.93
CA LEU A 36 -5.97 9.35 8.32
C LEU A 36 -5.79 10.34 7.17
N LYS A 37 -5.51 9.85 5.97
CA LYS A 37 -5.44 10.70 4.78
C LYS A 37 -6.76 11.40 4.52
N SER A 38 -7.89 10.72 4.65
CA SER A 38 -9.21 11.31 4.44
C SER A 38 -9.52 12.41 5.47
N PHE A 39 -9.10 12.22 6.72
CA PHE A 39 -9.16 13.26 7.75
C PHE A 39 -8.34 14.49 7.35
N PHE A 40 -7.09 14.31 6.92
CA PHE A 40 -6.24 15.43 6.47
C PHE A 40 -6.81 16.10 5.21
N LYS A 41 -7.40 15.37 4.26
CA LYS A 41 -8.09 15.98 3.11
C LYS A 41 -9.15 16.98 3.54
N ARG A 42 -9.89 16.70 4.63
CA ARG A 42 -10.88 17.65 5.18
C ARG A 42 -10.23 18.88 5.79
N GLN A 43 -9.05 18.75 6.40
CA GLN A 43 -8.32 19.88 6.96
C GLN A 43 -7.75 20.83 5.88
N PHE A 44 -7.55 20.31 4.67
CA PHE A 44 -7.12 21.10 3.50
C PHE A 44 -8.28 21.51 2.58
N ASP A 45 -9.54 21.43 3.04
CA ASP A 45 -10.74 21.78 2.27
C ASP A 45 -10.87 21.03 0.92
N ILE A 46 -10.29 19.82 0.83
CA ILE A 46 -10.40 18.99 -0.38
C ILE A 46 -11.73 18.22 -0.32
N PRO A 47 -12.66 18.43 -1.28
CA PRO A 47 -13.96 17.76 -1.28
C PRO A 47 -13.85 16.24 -1.45
N PRO A 48 -14.88 15.47 -1.05
CA PRO A 48 -14.87 14.02 -1.26
C PRO A 48 -14.93 13.72 -2.76
N GLY A 49 -14.28 12.63 -3.17
CA GLY A 49 -14.19 12.25 -4.58
C GLY A 49 -13.00 12.85 -5.34
N ARG A 50 -12.52 14.05 -4.96
CA ARG A 50 -11.38 14.69 -5.63
C ARG A 50 -10.07 13.93 -5.35
N PHE A 51 -9.24 13.76 -6.37
CA PHE A 51 -7.90 13.21 -6.23
C PHE A 51 -6.97 14.10 -5.40
N TRP A 52 -6.17 13.47 -4.54
CA TRP A 52 -5.09 14.09 -3.79
C TRP A 52 -3.79 13.30 -3.98
N VAL A 53 -3.22 13.45 -5.17
CA VAL A 53 -1.94 12.84 -5.55
C VAL A 53 -0.79 13.57 -4.84
N PRO A 54 0.23 12.87 -4.31
CA PRO A 54 0.44 11.41 -4.34
C PRO A 54 -0.15 10.65 -3.14
N PHE A 55 -0.72 11.35 -2.17
CA PHE A 55 -1.18 10.77 -0.90
C PHE A 55 -2.20 9.65 -1.10
N ASP A 56 -3.15 9.83 -2.03
CA ASP A 56 -4.16 8.82 -2.39
C ASP A 56 -3.56 7.48 -2.87
N GLN A 57 -2.29 7.44 -3.30
CA GLN A 57 -1.67 6.23 -3.84
C GLN A 57 -0.87 5.45 -2.79
N ILE A 58 -0.36 6.14 -1.77
CA ILE A 58 0.60 5.58 -0.81
C ILE A 58 0.04 5.41 0.60
N ASP A 59 -1.06 6.10 0.93
CA ASP A 59 -1.64 6.14 2.28
C ASP A 59 -2.01 4.78 2.85
N TRP A 60 -2.77 3.97 2.10
CA TRP A 60 -3.16 2.63 2.49
C TRP A 60 -1.93 1.73 2.64
N LEU A 61 -0.92 1.90 1.78
CA LEU A 61 0.29 1.10 1.83
C LEU A 61 1.15 1.46 3.05
N LEU A 62 1.33 2.75 3.33
CA LEU A 62 2.06 3.23 4.50
C LEU A 62 1.35 2.82 5.79
N GLY A 63 0.02 2.88 5.84
CA GLY A 63 -0.75 2.40 6.98
C GLY A 63 -0.55 0.91 7.25
N GLY A 64 -0.65 0.08 6.20
CA GLY A 64 -0.43 -1.37 6.32
C GLY A 64 1.01 -1.72 6.75
N ILE A 65 2.01 -1.06 6.16
CA ILE A 65 3.41 -1.24 6.53
C ILE A 65 3.64 -0.81 7.97
N ALA A 66 3.16 0.38 8.38
CA ALA A 66 3.37 0.89 9.74
C ALA A 66 2.82 -0.07 10.82
N CYS A 67 1.65 -0.66 10.58
CA CYS A 67 1.04 -1.61 11.52
C CYS A 67 1.71 -2.99 11.53
N THR A 68 2.32 -3.42 10.43
CA THR A 68 2.95 -4.75 10.32
C THR A 68 4.45 -4.74 10.52
N TYR A 69 5.11 -3.57 10.42
CA TYR A 69 6.56 -3.40 10.59
C TYR A 69 7.11 -3.96 11.91
N PRO A 70 6.41 -3.87 13.06
CA PRO A 70 6.90 -4.50 14.30
C PRO A 70 6.96 -6.02 14.24
N LEU A 71 6.15 -6.66 13.39
CA LEU A 71 6.09 -8.12 13.24
C LEU A 71 6.95 -8.62 12.09
N ILE A 72 7.07 -7.85 11.01
CA ILE A 72 7.82 -8.22 9.82
C ILE A 72 8.90 -7.17 9.59
N LYS A 73 10.16 -7.61 9.63
CA LYS A 73 11.26 -6.79 9.14
C LYS A 73 11.24 -6.79 7.62
N LEU A 74 10.70 -5.73 7.05
CA LEU A 74 10.70 -5.50 5.61
C LEU A 74 12.02 -4.85 5.19
N ASP A 75 12.66 -5.43 4.19
CA ASP A 75 13.84 -4.82 3.57
C ASP A 75 13.46 -3.50 2.87
N MET A 76 14.37 -2.52 2.88
CA MET A 76 14.11 -1.20 2.30
C MET A 76 13.90 -1.29 0.79
N MET A 77 14.62 -2.17 0.08
CA MET A 77 14.39 -2.37 -1.35
C MET A 77 13.00 -2.98 -1.61
N PHE A 78 12.54 -3.87 -0.73
CA PHE A 78 11.20 -4.44 -0.82
C PHE A 78 10.12 -3.37 -0.64
N ILE A 79 10.25 -2.50 0.36
CA ILE A 79 9.32 -1.37 0.58
C ILE A 79 9.27 -0.48 -0.65
N VAL A 80 10.43 -0.07 -1.19
CA VAL A 80 10.50 0.74 -2.40
C VAL A 80 9.85 0.03 -3.59
N GLY A 81 10.08 -1.27 -3.74
CA GLY A 81 9.44 -2.10 -4.76
C GLY A 81 7.93 -2.08 -4.67
N VAL A 82 7.37 -2.37 -3.48
CA VAL A 82 5.91 -2.39 -3.27
C VAL A 82 5.29 -1.02 -3.48
N VAL A 83 5.89 0.07 -2.98
CA VAL A 83 5.41 1.44 -3.20
C VAL A 83 5.40 1.76 -4.69
N THR A 84 6.49 1.47 -5.39
CA THR A 84 6.61 1.73 -6.82
C THR A 84 5.55 0.95 -7.61
N THR A 85 5.47 -0.37 -7.41
CA THR A 85 4.50 -1.23 -8.08
C THR A 85 3.06 -0.83 -7.75
N GLY A 86 2.77 -0.50 -6.49
CA GLY A 86 1.45 -0.03 -6.05
C GLY A 86 1.01 1.24 -6.77
N CYS A 87 1.91 2.24 -6.87
CA CYS A 87 1.64 3.48 -7.60
C CYS A 87 1.35 3.22 -9.09
N PHE A 88 2.18 2.40 -9.77
CA PHE A 88 1.96 2.07 -11.18
C PHE A 88 0.63 1.33 -11.39
N LEU A 89 0.33 0.35 -10.55
CA LEU A 89 -0.89 -0.44 -10.65
C LEU A 89 -2.13 0.43 -10.40
N HIS A 90 -2.06 1.35 -9.45
CA HIS A 90 -3.14 2.30 -9.18
C HIS A 90 -3.46 3.17 -10.40
N VAL A 91 -2.44 3.73 -11.06
CA VAL A 91 -2.61 4.53 -12.30
C VAL A 91 -3.23 3.68 -13.42
N ILE A 92 -2.76 2.44 -13.62
CA ILE A 92 -3.27 1.54 -14.65
C ILE A 92 -4.75 1.21 -14.41
N VAL A 93 -5.09 0.76 -13.21
CA VAL A 93 -6.47 0.37 -12.84
C VAL A 93 -7.42 1.55 -13.02
N LYS A 94 -6.98 2.75 -12.63
CA LYS A 94 -7.80 3.96 -12.76
C LYS A 94 -7.99 4.39 -14.21
N LYS A 95 -6.95 4.29 -15.04
CA LYS A 95 -7.06 4.51 -16.48
C LYS A 95 -8.02 3.52 -17.14
N ILE A 96 -7.99 2.25 -16.74
CA ILE A 96 -8.94 1.22 -17.19
C ILE A 96 -10.36 1.58 -16.75
N GLY A 97 -10.56 1.98 -15.49
CA GLY A 97 -11.86 2.40 -14.97
C GLY A 97 -12.44 3.60 -15.73
N PHE A 98 -11.60 4.57 -16.10
CA PHE A 98 -12.01 5.70 -16.94
C PHE A 98 -12.39 5.25 -18.36
N MET A 99 -11.61 4.37 -19.00
CA MET A 99 -11.94 3.83 -20.33
C MET A 99 -13.26 3.04 -20.35
N LEU A 100 -13.59 2.39 -19.23
CA LEU A 100 -14.86 1.68 -19.05
C LEU A 100 -16.02 2.61 -18.62
N HIS A 101 -15.79 3.92 -18.53
CA HIS A 101 -16.76 4.92 -18.04
C HIS A 101 -17.31 4.62 -16.63
N LEU A 102 -16.55 3.90 -15.81
CA LEU A 102 -16.90 3.62 -14.41
C LEU A 102 -16.55 4.79 -13.48
N GLN A 103 -15.79 5.77 -13.97
CA GLN A 103 -15.31 6.93 -13.22
C GLN A 103 -15.35 8.17 -14.12
N GLU A 104 -15.90 9.27 -13.59
CA GLU A 104 -16.07 10.54 -14.32
C GLU A 104 -14.80 11.41 -14.29
N GLU A 105 -14.00 11.34 -13.21
CA GLU A 105 -12.76 12.11 -13.09
C GLU A 105 -11.57 11.35 -13.68
N LYS A 106 -10.81 12.07 -14.51
CA LYS A 106 -9.56 11.59 -15.09
C LYS A 106 -8.43 11.76 -14.06
N ILE A 107 -7.76 10.65 -13.74
CA ILE A 107 -6.47 10.69 -13.01
C ILE A 107 -5.38 11.29 -13.88
#